data_AF-A0A7C7RK82-F1
#
_entry.id   AF-A0A7C7RK82-F1
#
_cell.length_a   1.000
_cell.length_b   1.000
_cell.length_c   1.000
_cell.angle_alpha   90.00
_cell.angle_beta   90.00
_cell.angle_gamma   90.00
#
_symmetry.space_group_name_H-M   'P 1'
#
loop_
_entity.id
_entity.type
_entity.pdbx_description
1 polymer ?
#
loop_
_entity_poly.entity_id
_entity_poly.type
_entity_poly.pdbx_seq_one_letter_code
_entity_poly.pdbx_strand_id
1 'polypeptide(L)'
;MKRGSIIFNCMITFFIALACCPAVSMAGDNPFIIKKLPFRTAEIHYSMEGSTRGTAVEYWDGQKHARHSDTRFSGFMGMGASSSKTIEIYTPEKLINVDMSKQTARATGNPVTYMAEEYEKLSSAEKKLVNKNAKNLGMSFMQMFQQSGGSGMEISEGEFKGKKVMITKMMGMTTYTWKDTPIVLKSYGSIMGISNKTVATKIKTNVRIDPKVFEVPAGIKVVYDHEADRHMRMMAKRMIEWLNDPDFEQHMAEGNKPLMRRQDVEDMHGGPGEPGPAGRDKTSPPSRTQPTKHDKTGPDMENIMKSFEKMFGN
;
A
#
# COMPACT_ATOMS: atom_id res chain seq x y z
N MET A 1 -11.19 13.22 -6.84
CA MET A 1 -10.17 12.36 -6.20
C MET A 1 -8.78 12.93 -6.49
N LYS A 2 -8.00 13.21 -5.44
CA LYS A 2 -6.66 13.80 -5.56
C LYS A 2 -5.71 12.82 -6.24
N ARG A 3 -4.86 13.34 -7.13
CA ARG A 3 -4.00 12.63 -8.09
C ARG A 3 -2.98 11.65 -7.46
N GLY A 4 -2.78 11.68 -6.13
CA GLY A 4 -1.84 10.79 -5.41
C GLY A 4 -2.45 9.57 -4.70
N SER A 5 -3.78 9.42 -4.63
CA SER A 5 -4.41 8.41 -3.75
C SER A 5 -4.32 6.96 -4.22
N ILE A 6 -4.09 6.72 -5.52
CA ILE A 6 -4.07 5.36 -6.10
C ILE A 6 -2.68 4.72 -5.94
N ILE A 7 -1.61 5.48 -6.16
CA ILE A 7 -0.22 5.01 -6.01
C ILE A 7 0.07 4.63 -4.53
N PHE A 8 -0.48 5.40 -3.59
CA PHE A 8 -0.31 5.17 -2.15
C PHE A 8 -0.93 3.85 -1.66
N ASN A 9 -2.10 3.45 -2.20
CA ASN A 9 -2.79 2.22 -1.79
C ASN A 9 -2.07 0.94 -2.26
N CYS A 10 -1.44 0.96 -3.44
CA CYS A 10 -0.63 -0.15 -3.95
C CYS A 10 0.66 -0.33 -3.12
N MET A 11 1.30 0.77 -2.70
CA MET A 11 2.48 0.71 -1.83
C MET A 11 2.15 0.10 -0.47
N ILE A 12 1.07 0.52 0.20
CA ILE A 12 0.70 -0.02 1.52
C ILE A 12 0.44 -1.54 1.45
N THR A 13 -0.26 -2.00 0.41
CA THR A 13 -0.54 -3.43 0.23
C THR A 13 0.76 -4.22 -0.02
N PHE A 14 1.69 -3.65 -0.78
CA PHE A 14 3.00 -4.26 -1.03
C PHE A 14 3.89 -4.28 0.23
N PHE A 15 3.91 -3.22 1.04
CA PHE A 15 4.67 -3.18 2.30
C PHE A 15 4.14 -4.17 3.34
N ILE A 16 2.82 -4.33 3.44
CA ILE A 16 2.23 -5.36 4.31
C ILE A 16 2.56 -6.77 3.78
N ALA A 17 2.51 -6.99 2.46
CA ALA A 17 2.88 -8.27 1.87
C ALA A 17 4.38 -8.59 2.03
N LEU A 18 5.26 -7.59 1.95
CA LEU A 18 6.71 -7.74 2.15
C LEU A 18 7.04 -7.98 3.63
N ALA A 19 6.39 -7.27 4.56
CA ALA A 19 6.58 -7.44 5.99
C ALA A 19 6.03 -8.78 6.52
N CYS A 20 4.99 -9.32 5.90
CA CYS A 20 4.36 -10.58 6.31
C CYS A 20 4.84 -11.82 5.53
N CYS A 21 5.81 -11.70 4.61
CA CYS A 21 6.41 -12.85 3.95
C CYS A 21 7.62 -13.37 4.77
N PRO A 22 7.51 -14.51 5.48
CA PRO A 22 8.65 -15.11 6.19
C PRO A 22 9.74 -15.68 5.26
N ALA A 23 9.62 -15.51 3.94
CA ALA A 23 10.56 -16.03 2.94
C ALA A 23 11.93 -15.31 2.92
N VAL A 24 12.18 -14.34 3.80
CA VAL A 24 13.47 -13.63 3.94
C VAL A 24 14.56 -14.49 4.62
N SER A 25 14.32 -15.78 4.81
CA SER A 25 15.26 -16.69 5.47
C SER A 25 16.07 -17.53 4.49
N MET A 26 16.98 -16.92 3.72
CA MET A 26 18.22 -17.58 3.29
C MET A 26 19.37 -16.57 3.27
N ALA A 27 20.33 -16.76 4.19
CA ALA A 27 21.54 -15.97 4.26
C ALA A 27 22.29 -16.03 2.92
N GLY A 28 22.37 -14.89 2.22
CA GLY A 28 23.12 -14.73 0.96
C GLY A 28 22.30 -14.21 -0.22
N ASP A 29 20.97 -14.30 -0.16
CA ASP A 29 20.09 -13.85 -1.25
C ASP A 29 19.51 -12.45 -0.99
N ASN A 30 19.28 -11.70 -2.06
CA ASN A 30 18.62 -10.40 -2.03
C ASN A 30 17.14 -10.56 -1.64
N PRO A 31 16.70 -10.02 -0.49
CA PRO A 31 15.35 -10.25 0.03
C PRO A 31 14.26 -9.52 -0.78
N PHE A 32 14.66 -8.55 -1.61
CA PHE A 32 13.75 -7.80 -2.47
C PHE A 32 13.49 -8.51 -3.80
N ILE A 33 14.25 -9.57 -4.12
CA ILE A 33 14.04 -10.35 -5.34
C ILE A 33 13.22 -11.59 -5.02
N ILE A 34 12.03 -11.69 -5.61
CA ILE A 34 11.22 -12.92 -5.57
C ILE A 34 11.91 -13.96 -6.47
N LYS A 35 12.67 -14.88 -5.87
CA LYS A 35 13.46 -15.86 -6.63
C LYS A 35 12.70 -17.14 -6.99
N LYS A 36 11.73 -17.57 -6.19
CA LYS A 36 11.05 -18.87 -6.39
C LYS A 36 9.57 -18.80 -6.06
N LEU A 37 8.75 -18.72 -7.10
CA LEU A 37 7.32 -19.00 -6.99
C LEU A 37 7.10 -20.51 -7.18
N PRO A 38 6.08 -21.12 -6.53
CA PRO A 38 5.74 -22.53 -6.69
C PRO A 38 5.09 -22.85 -8.05
N PHE A 39 5.09 -21.91 -8.98
CA PHE A 39 4.56 -22.03 -10.34
C PHE A 39 5.35 -21.11 -11.28
N ARG A 40 5.34 -21.41 -12.58
CA ARG A 40 5.89 -20.51 -13.61
C ARG A 40 4.91 -19.40 -13.95
N THR A 41 3.66 -19.78 -14.19
CA THR A 41 2.55 -18.87 -14.49
C THR A 41 1.36 -19.11 -13.57
N ALA A 42 0.57 -18.08 -13.31
CA ALA A 42 -0.70 -18.21 -12.63
C ALA A 42 -1.77 -17.25 -13.18
N GLU A 43 -3.02 -17.69 -13.19
CA GLU A 43 -4.21 -16.91 -13.54
C GLU A 43 -5.20 -17.04 -12.38
N ILE A 44 -5.47 -15.94 -11.69
CA ILE A 44 -6.26 -15.90 -10.46
C ILE A 44 -7.42 -14.93 -10.63
N HIS A 45 -8.63 -15.43 -10.46
CA HIS A 45 -9.86 -14.64 -10.56
C HIS A 45 -10.34 -14.32 -9.15
N TYR A 46 -10.74 -13.07 -8.93
CA TYR A 46 -11.22 -12.58 -7.65
C TYR A 46 -12.65 -12.04 -7.77
N SER A 47 -13.42 -12.25 -6.70
CA SER A 47 -14.66 -11.53 -6.42
C SER A 47 -14.41 -10.57 -5.26
N MET A 48 -14.97 -9.36 -5.35
CA MET A 48 -14.92 -8.34 -4.31
C MET A 48 -16.33 -8.00 -3.82
N GLU A 49 -16.49 -7.93 -2.51
CA GLU A 49 -17.73 -7.66 -1.79
C GLU A 49 -17.48 -6.63 -0.66
N GLY A 50 -18.55 -5.98 -0.18
CA GLY A 50 -18.51 -4.96 0.86
C GLY A 50 -18.74 -3.55 0.30
N SER A 51 -17.97 -2.60 0.81
CA SER A 51 -17.93 -1.19 0.38
C SER A 51 -17.33 -1.03 -1.03
N THR A 52 -16.45 -1.95 -1.43
CA THR A 52 -16.01 -2.10 -2.83
C THR A 52 -16.52 -3.42 -3.38
N ARG A 53 -17.17 -3.39 -4.53
CA ARG A 53 -17.70 -4.57 -5.22
C ARG A 53 -17.15 -4.70 -6.62
N GLY A 54 -17.00 -5.91 -7.13
CA GLY A 54 -16.54 -6.11 -8.50
C GLY A 54 -15.70 -7.37 -8.64
N THR A 55 -14.87 -7.38 -9.68
CA THR A 55 -14.00 -8.51 -9.99
C THR A 55 -12.60 -8.04 -10.31
N ALA A 56 -11.64 -8.94 -10.17
CA ALA A 56 -10.32 -8.75 -10.73
C ALA A 56 -9.76 -10.07 -11.27
N VAL A 57 -8.86 -9.97 -12.24
CA VAL A 57 -8.04 -11.10 -12.68
C VAL A 57 -6.58 -10.69 -12.55
N GLU A 58 -5.82 -11.53 -11.87
CA GLU A 58 -4.38 -11.37 -11.67
C GLU A 58 -3.63 -12.45 -12.43
N TYR A 59 -2.66 -12.01 -13.22
CA TYR A 59 -1.83 -12.82 -14.09
C TYR A 59 -0.41 -12.75 -13.60
N TRP A 60 0.27 -13.90 -13.49
CA TRP A 60 1.68 -14.00 -13.13
C TRP A 60 2.43 -14.76 -14.21
N ASP A 61 3.59 -14.26 -14.62
CA ASP A 61 4.58 -14.95 -15.46
C ASP A 61 5.99 -14.63 -14.94
N GLY A 62 6.50 -15.52 -14.08
CA GLY A 62 7.73 -15.28 -13.33
C GLY A 62 7.65 -14.01 -12.47
N GLN A 63 8.51 -13.03 -12.77
CA GLN A 63 8.56 -11.74 -12.07
C GLN A 63 7.63 -10.67 -12.66
N LYS A 64 6.99 -10.94 -13.80
CA LYS A 64 5.98 -10.05 -14.37
C LYS A 64 4.61 -10.45 -13.83
N HIS A 65 3.82 -9.47 -13.45
CA HIS A 65 2.42 -9.71 -13.13
C HIS A 65 1.54 -8.55 -13.56
N ALA A 66 0.27 -8.84 -13.84
CA ALA A 66 -0.71 -7.84 -14.19
C ALA A 66 -2.01 -8.10 -13.44
N ARG A 67 -2.66 -7.04 -12.97
CA ARG A 67 -3.95 -7.09 -12.30
C ARG A 67 -4.96 -6.23 -13.03
N HIS A 68 -5.97 -6.88 -13.58
CA HIS A 68 -7.07 -6.24 -14.30
C HIS A 68 -8.26 -6.19 -13.35
N SER A 69 -8.68 -5.00 -12.95
CA SER A 69 -9.76 -4.81 -11.97
C SER A 69 -10.92 -4.02 -12.55
N ASP A 70 -12.14 -4.44 -12.25
CA ASP A 70 -13.37 -3.70 -12.54
C ASP A 70 -14.16 -3.63 -11.23
N THR A 71 -14.16 -2.45 -10.62
CA THR A 71 -14.68 -2.25 -9.26
C THR A 71 -15.64 -1.07 -9.19
N ARG A 72 -16.53 -1.13 -8.21
CA ARG A 72 -17.48 -0.09 -7.85
C ARG A 72 -17.40 0.13 -6.36
N PHE A 73 -17.04 1.34 -5.97
CA PHE A 73 -17.10 1.80 -4.60
C PHE A 73 -18.49 2.40 -4.35
N SER A 74 -19.18 1.93 -3.31
CA SER A 74 -20.54 2.40 -2.99
C SER A 74 -20.58 3.77 -2.30
N GLY A 75 -19.43 4.36 -2.00
CA GLY A 75 -19.36 5.58 -1.18
C GLY A 75 -19.54 5.30 0.31
N PHE A 76 -19.30 6.33 1.13
CA PHE A 76 -19.67 6.32 2.55
C PHE A 76 -21.05 7.01 2.67
N MET A 77 -22.05 6.32 3.22
CA MET A 77 -23.44 6.82 3.31
C MET A 77 -24.01 7.36 1.98
N GLY A 78 -23.70 6.71 0.85
CA GLY A 78 -24.22 7.09 -0.47
C GLY A 78 -23.53 8.29 -1.12
N MET A 79 -22.61 8.98 -0.44
CA MET A 79 -21.78 10.02 -1.04
C MET A 79 -20.50 9.43 -1.63
N GLY A 80 -20.14 9.87 -2.84
CA GLY A 80 -18.84 9.53 -3.45
C GLY A 80 -18.78 8.13 -4.08
N ALA A 81 -19.92 7.58 -4.50
CA ALA A 81 -19.93 6.37 -5.32
C ALA A 81 -19.10 6.57 -6.59
N SER A 82 -18.30 5.56 -6.96
CA SER A 82 -17.44 5.62 -8.14
C SER A 82 -17.22 4.24 -8.72
N SER A 83 -17.07 4.17 -10.04
CA SER A 83 -16.60 2.98 -10.74
C SER A 83 -15.15 3.20 -11.19
N SER A 84 -14.37 2.12 -11.17
CA SER A 84 -12.98 2.13 -11.57
C SER A 84 -12.69 0.88 -12.38
N LYS A 85 -12.12 1.07 -13.56
CA LYS A 85 -11.59 -0.02 -14.38
C LYS A 85 -10.11 0.23 -14.60
N THR A 86 -9.27 -0.63 -14.05
CA THR A 86 -7.82 -0.41 -14.02
C THR A 86 -7.07 -1.65 -14.47
N ILE A 87 -5.93 -1.41 -15.10
CA ILE A 87 -4.93 -2.45 -15.37
C ILE A 87 -3.65 -1.99 -14.70
N GLU A 88 -3.16 -2.78 -13.75
CA GLU A 88 -1.85 -2.58 -13.14
C GLU A 88 -0.89 -3.60 -13.72
N ILE A 89 0.25 -3.16 -14.25
CA ILE A 89 1.25 -4.02 -14.84
C ILE A 89 2.55 -3.79 -14.08
N TYR A 90 3.08 -4.87 -13.52
CA TYR A 90 4.32 -4.89 -12.79
C TYR A 90 5.34 -5.68 -13.58
N THR A 91 6.47 -5.04 -13.84
CA THR A 91 7.64 -5.64 -14.48
C THR A 91 8.86 -5.37 -13.61
N PRO A 92 9.99 -6.06 -13.84
CA PRO A 92 11.24 -5.73 -13.14
C PRO A 92 11.65 -4.26 -13.30
N GLU A 93 11.34 -3.61 -14.41
CA GLU A 93 11.81 -2.23 -14.63
C GLU A 93 10.80 -1.17 -14.17
N LYS A 94 9.51 -1.44 -14.33
CA LYS A 94 8.45 -0.44 -14.19
C LYS A 94 7.16 -0.99 -13.61
N LEU A 95 6.43 -0.08 -12.99
CA LEU A 95 5.04 -0.23 -12.61
C LEU A 95 4.22 0.68 -13.53
N ILE A 96 3.24 0.10 -14.23
CA ILE A 96 2.32 0.85 -15.09
C ILE A 96 0.92 0.76 -14.49
N ASN A 97 0.29 1.90 -14.26
CA ASN A 97 -1.12 1.98 -13.89
C ASN A 97 -1.91 2.56 -15.06
N VAL A 98 -2.87 1.79 -15.57
CA VAL A 98 -3.76 2.17 -16.66
C VAL A 98 -5.15 2.42 -16.08
N ASP A 99 -5.68 3.63 -16.29
CA ASP A 99 -7.06 3.99 -16.01
C ASP A 99 -7.87 3.84 -17.31
N MET A 100 -8.67 2.77 -17.40
CA MET A 100 -9.47 2.46 -18.58
C MET A 100 -10.67 3.39 -18.73
N SER A 101 -11.13 4.02 -17.64
CA SER A 101 -12.22 5.00 -17.70
C SER A 101 -11.75 6.32 -18.30
N LYS A 102 -10.51 6.72 -17.97
CA LYS A 102 -9.90 7.96 -18.49
C LYS A 102 -9.08 7.76 -19.76
N GLN A 103 -8.85 6.51 -20.18
CA GLN A 103 -7.96 6.18 -21.31
C GLN A 103 -6.55 6.77 -21.12
N THR A 104 -6.03 6.70 -19.90
CA THR A 104 -4.69 7.22 -19.55
C THR A 104 -3.86 6.13 -18.90
N ALA A 105 -2.56 6.09 -19.20
CA ALA A 105 -1.61 5.24 -18.49
C ALA A 105 -0.45 6.07 -17.92
N ARG A 106 -0.04 5.73 -16.70
CA ARG A 106 1.15 6.28 -16.06
C ARG A 106 2.14 5.17 -15.76
N ALA A 107 3.41 5.44 -15.96
CA ALA A 107 4.48 4.53 -15.60
C ALA A 107 5.43 5.19 -14.59
N THR A 108 5.91 4.41 -13.64
CA THR A 108 6.99 4.75 -12.73
C THR A 108 8.01 3.63 -12.73
N GLY A 109 9.21 3.86 -12.20
CA GLY A 109 10.11 2.78 -11.84
C GLY A 109 9.51 1.80 -10.86
N ASN A 110 10.12 0.61 -10.79
CA ASN A 110 9.76 -0.38 -9.79
C ASN A 110 10.57 -0.15 -8.50
N PRO A 111 9.94 0.27 -7.38
CA PRO A 111 10.65 0.53 -6.13
C PRO A 111 11.33 -0.72 -5.56
N VAL A 112 10.81 -1.92 -5.86
CA VAL A 112 11.41 -3.19 -5.43
C VAL A 112 12.76 -3.41 -6.10
N THR A 113 12.85 -3.07 -7.38
CA THR A 113 14.09 -3.15 -8.14
C THR A 113 15.10 -2.14 -7.63
N TYR A 114 14.67 -0.92 -7.31
CA TYR A 114 15.55 0.07 -6.69
C TYR A 114 16.06 -0.39 -5.32
N MET A 115 15.20 -0.98 -4.47
CA MET A 115 15.66 -1.56 -3.20
C MET A 115 16.64 -2.71 -3.42
N ALA A 116 16.40 -3.57 -4.40
CA ALA A 116 17.29 -4.65 -4.76
C ALA A 116 18.66 -4.12 -5.23
N GLU A 117 18.68 -3.11 -6.11
CA GLU A 117 19.89 -2.46 -6.61
C GLU A 117 20.69 -1.81 -5.47
N GLU A 118 20.03 -1.06 -4.58
CA GLU A 118 20.69 -0.44 -3.42
C GLU A 118 21.23 -1.50 -2.44
N TYR A 119 20.50 -2.59 -2.21
CA TYR A 119 20.97 -3.72 -1.40
C TYR A 119 22.20 -4.40 -2.03
N GLU A 120 22.28 -4.53 -3.35
CA GLU A 120 23.43 -5.16 -4.00
C GLU A 120 24.72 -4.37 -3.87
N LYS A 121 24.65 -3.06 -3.65
CA LYS A 121 25.82 -2.19 -3.42
C LYS A 121 26.47 -2.43 -2.06
N LEU A 122 25.77 -3.05 -1.12
CA LEU A 122 26.24 -3.29 0.24
C LEU A 122 27.27 -4.44 0.30
N SER A 123 28.23 -4.30 1.20
CA SER A 123 29.15 -5.38 1.55
C SER A 123 28.43 -6.57 2.20
N SER A 124 29.07 -7.73 2.28
CA SER A 124 28.47 -8.90 2.92
C SER A 124 28.15 -8.67 4.42
N ALA A 125 28.89 -7.80 5.11
CA ALA A 125 28.62 -7.45 6.50
C ALA A 125 27.37 -6.57 6.61
N GLU A 126 27.27 -5.53 5.76
CA GLU A 126 26.11 -4.64 5.68
C GLU A 126 24.84 -5.38 5.26
N LYS A 127 24.92 -6.28 4.27
CA LYS A 127 23.80 -7.15 3.89
C LYS A 127 23.28 -7.98 5.07
N LYS A 128 24.17 -8.50 5.92
CA LYS A 128 23.77 -9.21 7.14
C LYS A 128 23.08 -8.28 8.14
N LEU A 129 23.57 -7.06 8.31
CA LEU A 129 22.98 -6.04 9.17
C LEU A 129 21.57 -5.65 8.68
N VAL A 130 21.42 -5.34 7.39
CA VAL A 130 20.11 -5.04 6.77
C VAL A 130 19.12 -6.18 6.98
N ASN A 131 19.52 -7.43 6.76
CA ASN A 131 18.61 -8.58 6.98
C ASN A 131 18.20 -8.74 8.45
N LYS A 132 19.15 -8.54 9.38
CA LYS A 132 18.87 -8.55 10.82
C LYS A 132 17.88 -7.45 11.18
N ASN A 133 18.14 -6.21 10.75
CA ASN A 133 17.33 -5.05 11.05
C ASN A 133 15.94 -5.14 10.40
N ALA A 134 15.83 -5.65 9.17
CA ALA A 134 14.54 -5.90 8.52
C ALA A 134 13.69 -6.94 9.28
N LYS A 135 14.32 -8.00 9.79
CA LYS A 135 13.65 -8.98 10.66
C LYS A 135 13.18 -8.35 11.97
N ASN A 136 14.05 -7.55 12.60
CA ASN A 136 13.72 -6.83 13.82
C ASN A 136 12.57 -5.85 13.61
N LEU A 137 12.57 -5.11 12.49
CA LEU A 137 11.48 -4.21 12.11
C LEU A 137 10.14 -4.94 12.09
N GLY A 138 10.08 -6.11 11.44
CA GLY A 138 8.87 -6.94 11.41
C GLY A 138 8.40 -7.35 12.81
N MET A 139 9.32 -7.79 13.67
CA MET A 139 9.01 -8.17 15.06
C MET A 139 8.57 -6.96 15.91
N SER A 140 9.23 -5.81 15.77
CA SER A 140 8.87 -4.57 16.47
C SER A 140 7.49 -4.07 16.04
N PHE A 141 7.15 -4.15 14.74
CA PHE A 141 5.79 -3.86 14.29
C PHE A 141 4.78 -4.79 14.95
N MET A 142 5.05 -6.10 14.99
CA MET A 142 4.18 -7.07 15.67
C MET A 142 3.97 -6.73 17.15
N GLN A 143 5.05 -6.40 17.88
CA GLN A 143 4.98 -6.03 19.30
C GLN A 143 4.23 -4.72 19.52
N MET A 144 4.51 -3.68 18.72
CA MET A 144 3.82 -2.40 18.80
C MET A 144 2.30 -2.58 18.63
N PHE A 145 1.87 -3.41 17.68
CA PHE A 145 0.45 -3.71 17.47
C PHE A 145 -0.18 -4.53 18.60
N GLN A 146 0.59 -5.39 19.26
CA GLN A 146 0.11 -6.11 20.45
C GLN A 146 -0.07 -5.17 21.65
N GLN A 147 0.80 -4.16 21.79
CA GLN A 147 0.76 -3.22 22.91
C GLN A 147 -0.29 -2.12 22.74
N SER A 148 -0.65 -1.75 21.50
CA SER A 148 -1.59 -0.65 21.23
C SER A 148 -3.08 -0.98 21.48
N GLY A 149 -3.39 -2.07 22.22
CA GLY A 149 -4.77 -2.47 22.54
C GLY A 149 -5.62 -2.91 21.35
N GLY A 150 -5.02 -3.04 20.17
CA GLY A 150 -5.66 -3.66 19.01
C GLY A 150 -5.73 -5.17 19.16
N SER A 151 -6.55 -5.84 18.34
CA SER A 151 -6.33 -7.26 18.08
C SER A 151 -4.94 -7.40 17.49
N GLY A 152 -3.97 -7.82 18.31
CA GLY A 152 -2.57 -7.94 17.92
C GLY A 152 -2.40 -8.76 16.63
N MET A 153 -1.22 -8.67 16.02
CA MET A 153 -0.98 -9.47 14.82
C MET A 153 -0.96 -10.96 15.16
N GLU A 154 -1.92 -11.72 14.65
CA GLU A 154 -1.92 -13.18 14.72
C GLU A 154 -1.47 -13.74 13.38
N ILE A 155 -0.45 -14.60 13.39
CA ILE A 155 0.00 -15.34 12.21
C ILE A 155 -0.23 -16.82 12.49
N SER A 156 -0.94 -17.50 11.59
CA SER A 156 -1.13 -18.94 11.62
C SER A 156 -1.05 -19.53 10.22
N GLU A 157 -0.94 -20.86 10.11
CA GLU A 157 -1.02 -21.56 8.85
C GLU A 157 -2.43 -22.14 8.65
N GLY A 158 -2.84 -22.31 7.39
CA GLY A 158 -4.08 -22.96 7.05
C GLY A 158 -4.14 -23.40 5.58
N GLU A 159 -5.34 -23.68 5.11
CA GLU A 159 -5.61 -24.03 3.73
C GLU A 159 -6.75 -23.19 3.14
N PHE A 160 -6.62 -22.81 1.88
CA PHE A 160 -7.69 -22.18 1.11
C PHE A 160 -7.71 -22.74 -0.31
N LYS A 161 -8.84 -23.36 -0.70
CA LYS A 161 -9.03 -23.96 -2.04
C LYS A 161 -7.89 -24.90 -2.46
N GLY A 162 -7.44 -25.78 -1.57
CA GLY A 162 -6.36 -26.73 -1.87
C GLY A 162 -4.95 -26.12 -1.86
N LYS A 163 -4.79 -24.86 -1.43
CA LYS A 163 -3.50 -24.18 -1.32
C LYS A 163 -3.17 -23.92 0.15
N LYS A 164 -1.93 -24.26 0.55
CA LYS A 164 -1.39 -23.84 1.85
C LYS A 164 -1.29 -22.33 1.89
N VAL A 165 -1.75 -21.73 2.98
CA VAL A 165 -1.79 -20.28 3.17
C VAL A 165 -1.26 -19.89 4.53
N MET A 166 -0.61 -18.72 4.57
CA MET A 166 -0.37 -17.97 5.79
C MET A 166 -1.58 -17.10 6.06
N ILE A 167 -2.19 -17.26 7.22
CA ILE A 167 -3.31 -16.47 7.69
C ILE A 167 -2.76 -15.39 8.62
N THR A 168 -2.97 -14.13 8.27
CA THR A 168 -2.56 -12.99 9.08
C THR A 168 -3.80 -12.23 9.50
N LYS A 169 -4.01 -12.04 10.80
CA LYS A 169 -5.04 -11.15 11.35
C LYS A 169 -4.38 -9.92 11.94
N MET A 170 -4.86 -8.75 11.58
CA MET A 170 -4.37 -7.47 12.10
C MET A 170 -5.43 -6.39 11.90
N MET A 171 -5.67 -5.56 12.91
CA MET A 171 -6.55 -4.37 12.83
C MET A 171 -7.94 -4.66 12.24
N GLY A 172 -8.60 -5.75 12.66
CA GLY A 172 -9.92 -6.12 12.13
C GLY A 172 -9.92 -6.60 10.67
N MET A 173 -8.75 -6.82 10.09
CA MET A 173 -8.55 -7.51 8.81
C MET A 173 -7.97 -8.91 9.02
N THR A 174 -8.32 -9.81 8.11
CA THR A 174 -7.74 -11.13 7.96
C THR A 174 -7.35 -11.36 6.51
N THR A 175 -6.11 -11.76 6.26
CA THR A 175 -5.58 -12.11 4.93
C THR A 175 -5.14 -13.56 4.91
N TYR A 176 -5.33 -14.22 3.77
CA TYR A 176 -4.90 -15.59 3.48
C TYR A 176 -3.94 -15.48 2.30
N THR A 177 -2.66 -15.43 2.59
CA THR A 177 -1.59 -15.31 1.61
C THR A 177 -1.12 -16.71 1.22
N TRP A 178 -1.06 -17.01 -0.07
CA TRP A 178 -0.53 -18.29 -0.55
C TRP A 178 0.91 -18.46 -0.08
N LYS A 179 1.17 -19.51 0.70
CA LYS A 179 2.45 -19.81 1.33
C LYS A 179 3.60 -19.71 0.31
N ASP A 180 4.68 -19.06 0.74
CA ASP A 180 5.89 -18.79 -0.05
C ASP A 180 5.68 -17.92 -1.30
N THR A 181 4.59 -17.16 -1.35
CA THR A 181 4.31 -16.20 -2.42
C THR A 181 3.78 -14.89 -1.84
N PRO A 182 3.86 -13.77 -2.58
CA PRO A 182 3.22 -12.52 -2.18
C PRO A 182 1.70 -12.48 -2.50
N ILE A 183 1.10 -13.58 -2.96
CA ILE A 183 -0.26 -13.59 -3.52
C ILE A 183 -1.29 -13.77 -2.41
N VAL A 184 -2.17 -12.78 -2.25
CA VAL A 184 -3.30 -12.85 -1.30
C VAL A 184 -4.50 -13.51 -1.97
N LEU A 185 -4.85 -14.73 -1.55
CA LEU A 185 -5.98 -15.48 -2.12
C LEU A 185 -7.33 -15.11 -1.50
N LYS A 186 -7.33 -14.62 -0.27
CA LYS A 186 -8.55 -14.15 0.40
C LYS A 186 -8.18 -13.05 1.38
N SER A 187 -8.96 -11.99 1.42
CA SER A 187 -8.88 -10.99 2.47
C SER A 187 -10.28 -10.56 2.86
N TYR A 188 -10.49 -10.29 4.14
CA TYR A 188 -11.72 -9.64 4.60
C TYR A 188 -11.47 -8.86 5.87
N GLY A 189 -12.27 -7.84 6.09
CA GLY A 189 -12.21 -7.06 7.32
C GLY A 189 -13.06 -5.81 7.25
N SER A 190 -13.06 -5.08 8.35
CA SER A 190 -13.66 -3.76 8.44
C SER A 190 -12.72 -2.83 9.17
N ILE A 191 -12.36 -1.72 8.52
CA ILE A 191 -11.59 -0.65 9.14
C ILE A 191 -12.42 0.62 9.02
N MET A 192 -12.68 1.28 10.15
CA MET A 192 -13.43 2.55 10.20
C MET A 192 -14.78 2.49 9.45
N GLY A 193 -15.51 1.38 9.59
CA GLY A 193 -16.82 1.20 8.94
C GLY A 193 -16.78 0.85 7.45
N ILE A 194 -15.59 0.77 6.85
CA ILE A 194 -15.40 0.31 5.48
C ILE A 194 -15.14 -1.19 5.51
N SER A 195 -16.13 -1.97 5.10
CA SER A 195 -16.00 -3.42 4.98
C SER A 195 -15.45 -3.76 3.60
N ASN A 196 -14.48 -4.67 3.52
CA ASN A 196 -13.99 -5.21 2.26
C ASN A 196 -13.85 -6.71 2.41
N LYS A 197 -14.20 -7.45 1.36
CA LYS A 197 -13.96 -8.89 1.25
C LYS A 197 -13.54 -9.18 -0.18
N THR A 198 -12.33 -9.69 -0.35
CA THR A 198 -11.80 -10.16 -1.64
C THR A 198 -11.55 -11.65 -1.54
N VAL A 199 -12.03 -12.43 -2.51
CA VAL A 199 -11.89 -13.88 -2.51
C VAL A 199 -11.49 -14.36 -3.89
N ALA A 200 -10.38 -15.10 -3.98
CA ALA A 200 -10.00 -15.81 -5.19
C ALA A 200 -11.04 -16.90 -5.46
N THR A 201 -11.80 -16.75 -6.55
CA THR A 201 -12.84 -17.68 -6.98
C THR A 201 -12.24 -18.83 -7.78
N LYS A 202 -11.20 -18.54 -8.58
CA LYS A 202 -10.49 -19.49 -9.44
C LYS A 202 -8.99 -19.26 -9.36
N ILE A 203 -8.21 -20.34 -9.24
CA ILE A 203 -6.75 -20.31 -9.22
C ILE A 203 -6.26 -21.35 -10.23
N LYS A 204 -5.57 -20.92 -11.28
CA LYS A 204 -4.90 -21.83 -12.22
C LYS A 204 -3.41 -21.56 -12.23
N THR A 205 -2.60 -22.60 -12.32
CA THR A 205 -1.14 -22.53 -12.43
C THR A 205 -0.65 -23.22 -13.68
N ASN A 206 0.50 -22.79 -14.18
CA ASN A 206 1.17 -23.38 -15.35
C ASN A 206 0.26 -23.38 -16.59
N VAL A 207 -0.53 -22.31 -16.74
CA VAL A 207 -1.38 -22.06 -17.90
C VAL A 207 -0.69 -21.13 -18.88
N ARG A 208 -1.05 -21.24 -20.16
CA ARG A 208 -0.63 -20.27 -21.17
C ARG A 208 -1.39 -18.97 -20.94
N ILE A 209 -0.65 -17.88 -20.72
CA ILE A 209 -1.20 -16.52 -20.58
C ILE A 209 -0.94 -15.78 -21.89
N ASP A 210 -1.94 -15.04 -22.39
CA ASP A 210 -1.76 -14.17 -23.55
C ASP A 210 -0.80 -13.02 -23.18
N PRO A 211 0.33 -12.84 -23.89
CA PRO A 211 1.27 -11.74 -23.62
C PRO A 211 0.61 -10.36 -23.54
N LYS A 212 -0.49 -10.15 -24.28
CA LYS A 212 -1.24 -8.88 -24.31
C LYS A 212 -1.79 -8.46 -22.94
N VAL A 213 -1.97 -9.37 -21.99
CA VAL A 213 -2.43 -9.00 -20.63
C VAL A 213 -1.40 -8.19 -19.86
N PHE A 214 -0.12 -8.27 -20.25
CA PHE A 214 1.01 -7.52 -19.68
C PHE A 214 1.36 -6.27 -20.51
N GLU A 215 0.53 -5.92 -21.48
CA GLU A 215 0.72 -4.75 -22.35
C GLU A 215 -0.35 -3.70 -22.05
N VAL A 216 -0.01 -2.44 -22.32
CA VAL A 216 -0.98 -1.35 -22.25
C VAL A 216 -1.89 -1.45 -23.47
N PRO A 217 -3.23 -1.39 -23.31
CA PRO A 217 -4.16 -1.49 -24.43
C PRO A 217 -3.89 -0.44 -25.52
N ALA A 218 -4.17 -0.82 -26.77
CA ALA A 218 -4.00 0.05 -27.92
C ALA A 218 -4.76 1.37 -27.76
N GLY A 219 -4.14 2.47 -28.20
CA GLY A 219 -4.72 3.82 -28.10
C GLY A 219 -4.45 4.54 -26.78
N ILE A 220 -3.91 3.87 -25.75
CA ILE A 220 -3.57 4.52 -24.48
C ILE A 220 -2.07 4.84 -24.46
N LYS A 221 -1.74 6.14 -24.47
CA LYS A 221 -0.34 6.59 -24.35
C LYS A 221 0.13 6.47 -22.89
N VAL A 222 1.27 5.82 -22.71
CA VAL A 222 1.96 5.76 -21.42
C VAL A 222 2.73 7.06 -21.20
N VAL A 223 2.44 7.74 -20.09
CA VAL A 223 3.22 8.89 -19.62
C VAL A 223 4.11 8.44 -18.47
N TYR A 224 5.41 8.57 -18.64
CA TYR A 224 6.36 8.27 -17.58
C TYR A 224 6.40 9.43 -16.57
N ASP A 225 6.18 9.11 -15.31
CA ASP A 225 6.14 10.07 -14.22
C ASP A 225 7.53 10.16 -13.56
N HIS A 226 8.37 11.03 -14.13
CA HIS A 226 9.76 11.19 -13.70
C HIS A 226 9.89 11.68 -12.25
N GLU A 227 8.92 12.45 -11.76
CA GLU A 227 8.93 12.95 -10.39
C GLU A 227 8.64 11.83 -9.41
N ALA A 228 7.57 11.04 -9.67
CA ALA A 228 7.28 9.86 -8.89
C ALA A 228 8.42 8.84 -8.93
N ASP A 229 9.09 8.66 -10.08
CA ASP A 229 10.26 7.79 -10.20
C ASP A 229 11.43 8.24 -9.31
N ARG A 230 11.81 9.51 -9.38
CA ARG A 230 12.88 10.05 -8.53
C ARG A 230 12.54 9.88 -7.06
N HIS A 231 11.30 10.14 -6.68
CA HIS A 231 10.83 9.94 -5.31
C HIS A 231 10.94 8.47 -4.88
N MET A 232 10.53 7.51 -5.72
CA MET A 232 10.67 6.08 -5.45
C MET A 232 12.13 5.65 -5.29
N ARG A 233 13.04 6.16 -6.12
CA ARG A 233 14.49 5.89 -5.99
C ARG A 233 15.05 6.41 -4.67
N MET A 234 14.71 7.65 -4.32
CA MET A 234 15.15 8.25 -3.05
C MET A 234 14.60 7.47 -1.85
N MET A 235 13.33 7.08 -1.89
CA MET A 235 12.72 6.25 -0.83
C MET A 235 13.38 4.89 -0.71
N ALA A 236 13.67 4.21 -1.82
CA ALA A 236 14.37 2.92 -1.81
C ALA A 236 15.78 3.05 -1.21
N LYS A 237 16.55 4.06 -1.63
CA LYS A 237 17.88 4.35 -1.08
C LYS A 237 17.82 4.63 0.43
N ARG A 238 16.95 5.54 0.86
CA ARG A 238 16.77 5.88 2.28
C ARG A 238 16.35 4.68 3.11
N MET A 239 15.50 3.81 2.58
CA MET A 239 15.09 2.57 3.27
C MET A 239 16.29 1.64 3.50
N ILE A 240 17.12 1.43 2.49
CA ILE A 240 18.31 0.58 2.62
C ILE A 240 19.35 1.21 3.56
N GLU A 241 19.59 2.52 3.46
CA GLU A 241 20.47 3.25 4.38
C GLU A 241 19.99 3.12 5.82
N TRP A 242 18.69 3.29 6.06
CA TRP A 242 18.09 3.15 7.38
C TRP A 242 18.19 1.72 7.92
N LEU A 243 17.95 0.71 7.09
CA LEU A 243 18.11 -0.69 7.50
C LEU A 243 19.59 -1.07 7.72
N ASN A 244 20.53 -0.36 7.10
CA ASN A 244 21.97 -0.55 7.29
C ASN A 244 22.53 0.25 8.49
N ASP A 245 21.68 0.96 9.23
CA ASP A 245 22.08 1.71 10.41
C ASP A 245 22.43 0.75 11.58
N PRO A 246 23.65 0.80 12.15
CA PRO A 246 23.99 0.00 13.31
C PRO A 246 23.13 0.31 14.54
N ASP A 247 22.62 1.54 14.65
CA ASP A 247 21.82 2.02 15.78
C ASP A 247 20.31 1.92 15.51
N PHE A 248 19.92 1.15 14.49
CA PHE A 248 18.53 0.94 14.05
C PHE A 248 17.55 0.67 15.20
N GLU A 249 17.90 -0.26 16.11
CA GLU A 249 17.03 -0.64 17.23
C GLU A 249 16.84 0.51 18.22
N GLN A 250 17.89 1.29 18.49
CA GLN A 250 17.83 2.47 19.35
C GLN A 250 16.96 3.56 18.72
N HIS A 251 17.17 3.87 17.44
CA HIS A 251 16.36 4.84 16.71
C HIS A 251 14.87 4.46 16.66
N MET A 252 14.56 3.16 16.54
CA MET A 252 13.20 2.63 16.64
C MET A 252 12.61 2.78 18.05
N ALA A 253 13.38 2.47 19.09
CA ALA A 253 12.94 2.55 20.49
C ALA A 253 12.68 3.98 20.96
N GLU A 254 13.47 4.94 20.47
CA GLU A 254 13.32 6.37 20.76
C GLU A 254 12.11 7.00 20.04
N GLY A 255 11.40 6.24 19.20
CA GLY A 255 10.31 6.75 18.36
C GLY A 255 10.78 7.79 17.34
N ASN A 256 12.09 7.89 17.14
CA ASN A 256 12.70 8.85 16.25
C ASN A 256 12.34 8.43 14.83
N LYS A 257 11.61 9.27 14.07
CA LYS A 257 11.03 8.96 12.76
C LYS A 257 12.08 9.11 11.65
N PRO A 258 12.83 8.07 11.24
CA PRO A 258 13.93 8.27 10.29
C PRO A 258 13.36 8.29 8.86
N LEU A 259 12.14 7.77 8.67
CA LEU A 259 11.42 7.77 7.40
C LEU A 259 10.87 9.15 6.99
N MET A 260 10.85 10.14 7.89
CA MET A 260 10.40 11.50 7.61
C MET A 260 11.25 12.50 8.40
N ARG A 261 12.44 12.86 7.91
CA ARG A 261 13.13 14.03 8.47
C ARG A 261 12.30 15.27 8.15
N ARG A 262 12.23 16.18 9.12
CA ARG A 262 11.45 17.44 9.07
C ARG A 262 11.71 18.30 7.82
N GLN A 263 12.87 18.18 7.18
CA GLN A 263 13.22 18.88 5.95
C GLN A 263 12.36 18.48 4.73
N ASP A 264 11.76 17.28 4.73
CA ASP A 264 10.97 16.80 3.57
C ASP A 264 9.50 17.30 3.60
N VAL A 265 9.03 17.85 4.74
CA VAL A 265 7.67 18.40 4.87
C VAL A 265 7.59 19.83 4.30
N GLU A 266 8.70 20.59 4.36
CA GLU A 266 8.77 21.94 3.80
C GLU A 266 8.75 21.92 2.26
N ASP A 267 9.41 20.94 1.63
CA ASP A 267 9.41 20.79 0.16
C ASP A 267 8.08 20.24 -0.39
N MET A 268 7.25 19.58 0.43
CA MET A 268 5.91 19.12 0.02
C MET A 268 4.83 20.22 0.07
N HIS A 269 5.07 21.32 0.79
CA HIS A 269 4.14 22.46 0.89
C HIS A 269 4.51 23.65 -0.02
N GLY A 270 5.63 23.58 -0.75
CA GLY A 270 6.04 24.57 -1.76
C GLY A 270 5.23 24.51 -3.06
N GLY A 271 3.91 24.69 -3.00
CA GLY A 271 3.11 24.99 -4.19
C GLY A 271 3.38 26.43 -4.69
N PRO A 272 3.27 26.70 -6.00
CA PRO A 272 3.50 28.05 -6.55
C PRO A 272 2.52 29.04 -5.93
N GLY A 273 3.05 30.10 -5.32
CA GLY A 273 2.26 31.11 -4.62
C GLY A 273 1.19 31.74 -5.50
N GLU A 274 -0.06 31.66 -5.05
CA GLU A 274 -1.15 32.45 -5.61
C GLU A 274 -0.93 33.94 -5.26
N PRO A 275 -1.14 34.86 -6.22
CA PRO A 275 -1.09 36.29 -5.96
C PRO A 275 -2.30 36.69 -5.10
N GLY A 276 -2.03 37.35 -3.97
CA GLY A 276 -3.04 37.79 -3.02
C GLY A 276 -4.03 38.81 -3.62
N PRO A 277 -5.33 38.74 -3.28
CA PRO A 277 -6.29 39.74 -3.72
C PRO A 277 -6.19 41.01 -2.86
N ALA A 278 -6.10 42.13 -3.57
CA ALA A 278 -6.24 43.47 -3.03
C ALA A 278 -7.69 43.75 -2.59
N GLY A 279 -7.83 44.32 -1.39
CA GLY A 279 -8.84 45.32 -1.01
C GLY A 279 -10.33 44.93 -1.07
N ARG A 280 -10.98 44.91 0.10
CA ARG A 280 -12.30 45.55 0.23
C ARG A 280 -12.70 45.91 1.66
N ASP A 281 -13.46 46.99 1.69
CA ASP A 281 -13.86 47.87 2.79
C ASP A 281 -14.71 47.26 3.91
N LYS A 282 -14.65 47.97 5.03
CA LYS A 282 -15.47 47.84 6.24
C LYS A 282 -16.89 48.38 5.98
N THR A 283 -17.93 47.69 6.47
CA THR A 283 -19.06 48.28 7.27
C THR A 283 -20.14 47.25 7.64
N SER A 284 -20.28 47.01 8.97
CA SER A 284 -21.52 46.80 9.78
C SER A 284 -22.41 45.53 9.62
N PRO A 285 -23.29 45.19 10.59
CA PRO A 285 -23.08 44.81 12.01
C PRO A 285 -23.77 43.44 12.36
N PRO A 286 -23.74 42.91 13.61
CA PRO A 286 -24.01 41.51 13.87
C PRO A 286 -25.49 41.20 14.15
N SER A 287 -26.01 40.11 13.58
CA SER A 287 -27.31 39.56 13.96
C SER A 287 -27.11 38.28 14.79
N ARG A 288 -27.73 38.30 15.96
CA ARG A 288 -27.66 37.34 17.05
C ARG A 288 -28.78 36.33 16.88
N THR A 289 -28.44 35.06 16.71
CA THR A 289 -29.39 33.95 16.90
C THR A 289 -28.69 32.82 17.64
N GLN A 290 -29.18 32.53 18.84
CA GLN A 290 -28.77 31.36 19.64
C GLN A 290 -29.24 30.08 18.96
N PRO A 291 -28.46 28.98 18.98
CA PRO A 291 -29.00 27.66 18.78
C PRO A 291 -29.52 27.10 20.11
N THR A 292 -30.71 26.53 20.03
CA THR A 292 -31.38 25.73 21.06
C THR A 292 -30.57 24.48 21.39
N LYS A 293 -30.57 24.13 22.68
CA LYS A 293 -30.05 22.88 23.22
C LYS A 293 -30.78 21.69 22.60
N HIS A 294 -30.04 20.70 22.10
CA HIS A 294 -30.52 19.33 22.01
C HIS A 294 -29.47 18.38 22.58
N ASP A 295 -29.95 17.52 23.48
CA ASP A 295 -29.20 16.58 24.28
C ASP A 295 -28.73 15.36 23.46
N LYS A 296 -27.42 15.10 23.60
CA LYS A 296 -26.68 13.82 23.67
C LYS A 296 -27.40 12.53 23.22
N THR A 297 -26.79 11.86 22.23
CA THR A 297 -26.27 10.48 22.40
C THR A 297 -25.45 10.07 21.16
N GLY A 298 -24.13 10.18 21.29
CA GLY A 298 -23.14 9.70 20.34
C GLY A 298 -21.78 10.27 20.74
N PRO A 299 -20.67 9.50 20.68
CA PRO A 299 -19.36 10.06 20.93
C PRO A 299 -19.13 11.20 19.92
N ASP A 300 -18.87 12.38 20.46
CA ASP A 300 -18.66 13.62 19.73
C ASP A 300 -17.63 13.40 18.62
N MET A 301 -18.09 13.47 17.37
CA MET A 301 -17.30 13.18 16.17
C MET A 301 -16.09 14.12 16.08
N GLU A 302 -16.18 15.30 16.70
CA GLU A 302 -15.08 16.25 16.82
C GLU A 302 -13.95 15.72 17.72
N ASN A 303 -14.27 15.03 18.82
CA ASN A 303 -13.27 14.43 19.71
C ASN A 303 -12.62 13.19 19.10
N ILE A 304 -13.35 12.45 18.25
CA ILE A 304 -12.79 11.33 17.47
C ILE A 304 -11.80 11.87 16.43
N MET A 305 -12.15 12.95 15.71
CA MET A 305 -11.27 13.56 14.72
C MET A 305 -10.02 14.19 15.35
N LYS A 306 -10.14 14.86 16.51
CA LYS A 306 -8.99 15.40 17.26
C LYS A 306 -8.06 14.31 17.79
N SER A 307 -8.62 13.17 18.22
CA SER A 307 -7.81 12.01 18.63
C SER A 307 -7.07 11.37 17.44
N PHE A 308 -7.68 11.42 16.26
CA PHE A 308 -7.08 10.95 15.00
C PHE A 308 -5.95 11.86 14.51
N GLU A 309 -6.16 13.18 14.54
CA GLU A 309 -5.10 14.16 14.24
C GLU A 309 -3.93 14.01 15.20
N LYS A 310 -4.19 13.78 16.49
CA LYS A 310 -3.13 13.59 17.49
C LYS A 310 -2.32 12.28 17.32
N MET A 311 -2.91 11.24 16.71
CA MET A 311 -2.25 9.96 16.47
C MET A 311 -1.45 9.91 15.16
N PHE A 312 -1.85 10.67 14.14
CA PHE A 312 -1.26 10.58 12.80
C PHE A 312 -0.66 11.91 12.28
N GLY A 313 -0.92 13.02 12.96
CA GLY A 313 -0.40 14.35 12.66
C GLY A 313 0.43 14.89 13.80
N ASN A 314 1.69 14.45 13.89
CA ASN A 314 2.87 15.12 14.45
C ASN A 314 4.02 14.15 14.47
#